data_AF-A0A0E3NQH9-F1
#
_entry.id   AF-A0A0E3NQH9-F1
#
_cell.length_a   1.000
_cell.length_b   1.000
_cell.length_c   1.000
_cell.angle_alpha   90.00
_cell.angle_beta   90.00
_cell.angle_gamma   90.00
#
_symmetry.space_group_name_H-M   'P 1'
#
loop_
_entity.id
_entity.type
_entity.pdbx_description
1 polymer ?
#
loop_
_entity_poly.entity_id
_entity_poly.type
_entity_poly.pdbx_seq_one_letter_code
_entity_poly.pdbx_strand_id
1 'polypeptide(L)' 'MDEFPVNKNTKILVFCKTGKRGAAASQLIADAGYKRVYNIQNGIDSWVNAGYPLVFDSTEWTVRYPSNL' A
#
# COMPACT_ATOMS: atom_id res chain seq x y z
N MET A 1 -9.34 -1.81 12.70
CA MET A 1 -8.79 -3.17 12.46
C MET A 1 -9.78 -4.05 11.73
N ASP A 2 -11.06 -3.66 11.64
CA ASP A 2 -12.13 -4.43 10.98
C ASP A 2 -11.98 -4.51 9.45
N GLU A 3 -11.16 -3.64 8.86
CA GLU A 3 -10.82 -3.67 7.43
C GLU A 3 -9.72 -4.70 7.09
N PHE A 4 -8.99 -5.22 8.07
CA PHE A 4 -7.95 -6.21 7.81
C PHE A 4 -8.53 -7.64 7.76
N PRO A 5 -7.88 -8.55 7.01
CA PRO A 5 -8.32 -9.94 6.95
C PRO A 5 -8.44 -10.57 8.35
N VAL A 6 -9.53 -11.31 8.57
CA VAL A 6 -9.75 -12.05 9.82
C VAL A 6 -8.63 -13.08 10.05
N ASN A 7 -8.20 -13.76 8.98
CA ASN A 7 -7.08 -14.70 9.04
C ASN A 7 -5.74 -13.96 9.09
N LYS A 8 -5.06 -14.02 10.24
CA LYS A 8 -3.74 -13.40 10.50
C LYS A 8 -2.60 -13.99 9.66
N ASN A 9 -2.81 -15.12 8.99
CA ASN A 9 -1.87 -15.68 8.01
C ASN A 9 -2.13 -15.21 6.57
N THR A 10 -3.09 -14.32 6.34
CA THR A 10 -3.29 -13.73 5.01
C THR A 10 -2.05 -12.95 4.62
N LYS A 11 -1.59 -13.12 3.37
CA LYS A 11 -0.46 -12.35 2.83
C LYS A 11 -0.89 -10.89 2.66
N ILE A 12 -0.18 -9.97 3.29
CA ILE A 12 -0.40 -8.53 3.19
C ILE A 12 0.84 -7.91 2.54
N LEU A 13 0.62 -7.18 1.45
CA LEU A 13 1.65 -6.41 0.77
C LEU A 13 1.36 -4.93 0.97
N VAL A 14 2.32 -4.21 1.55
CA VAL A 14 2.23 -2.79 1.85
C VAL A 14 3.18 -2.05 0.93
N PHE A 15 2.75 -0.91 0.41
CA PHE A 15 3.60 -0.03 -0.37
C PHE A 15 3.27 1.44 -0.08
N CYS A 16 4.22 2.32 -0.38
CA CYS A 16 3.99 3.76 -0.46
C CYS A 16 4.78 4.30 -1.64
N LYS A 17 5.08 5.61 -1.70
CA LYS A 17 5.90 6.17 -2.78
C LYS A 17 7.29 5.53 -2.89
N THR A 18 8.06 5.57 -1.80
CA THR A 18 9.49 5.18 -1.76
C THR A 18 9.81 4.06 -0.75
N GLY A 19 8.79 3.48 -0.11
CA GLY A 19 8.94 2.39 0.86
C GLY A 19 9.07 2.79 2.34
N LYS A 20 9.42 4.06 2.67
CA LYS A 20 9.60 4.49 4.08
C LYS A 20 8.33 4.39 4.93
N ARG A 21 7.22 5.00 4.46
CA ARG A 21 5.92 4.92 5.15
C ARG A 21 5.38 3.49 5.19
N GLY A 22 5.63 2.71 4.14
CA GLY A 22 5.24 1.30 4.07
C GLY A 22 5.95 0.47 5.14
N ALA A 23 7.23 0.76 5.45
CA ALA A 23 7.95 0.06 6.51
C ALA A 23 7.31 0.27 7.88
N ALA A 24 6.98 1.52 8.24
CA ALA A 24 6.31 1.83 9.51
C ALA A 24 4.92 1.17 9.60
N ALA A 25 4.12 1.24 8.53
CA ALA A 25 2.82 0.58 8.48
C ALA A 25 2.94 -0.95 8.58
N SER A 26 3.89 -1.56 7.87
CA SER A 26 4.15 -3.00 7.96
C SER A 26 4.51 -3.45 9.37
N GLN A 27 5.27 -2.64 10.11
CA GLN A 27 5.60 -2.94 11.50
C GLN A 27 4.34 -2.93 12.38
N LEU A 28 3.50 -1.89 12.27
CA LEU A 28 2.24 -1.82 13.03
C LEU A 28 1.32 -3.02 12.74
N ILE A 29 1.27 -3.48 11.49
CA ILE A 29 0.47 -4.64 11.09
C ILE A 29 1.07 -5.94 11.65
N ALA A 30 2.40 -6.08 11.66
CA ALA A 30 3.08 -7.21 12.28
C ALA A 30 2.84 -7.24 13.81
N ASP A 31 2.94 -6.09 14.48
CA ASP A 31 2.67 -5.92 15.91
C ASP A 31 1.22 -6.27 16.27
N ALA A 32 0.29 -6.08 15.32
CA ALA A 32 -1.12 -6.50 15.42
C ALA A 32 -1.36 -8.01 15.16
N GLY A 33 -0.29 -8.81 15.06
CA GLY A 33 -0.33 -10.27 15.01
C GLY A 33 -0.41 -10.89 13.61
N TYR A 34 -0.30 -10.09 12.53
CA TYR A 34 -0.24 -10.64 11.18
C TYR A 34 1.14 -11.23 10.87
N LYS A 35 1.16 -12.44 10.32
CA LYS A 35 2.42 -13.21 10.18
C LYS A 35 3.12 -13.05 8.84
N ARG A 36 2.40 -12.57 7.82
CA ARG A 36 2.85 -12.56 6.42
C ARG A 36 2.73 -11.15 5.84
N VAL A 37 3.46 -10.22 6.43
CA VAL A 37 3.47 -8.80 6.05
C VAL A 37 4.76 -8.48 5.30
N TYR A 38 4.64 -7.87 4.13
CA TYR A 38 5.76 -7.51 3.27
C TYR A 38 5.67 -6.05 2.86
N ASN A 39 6.78 -5.32 2.93
CA ASN A 39 6.89 -3.96 2.39
C ASN A 39 7.57 -4.01 1.02
N ILE A 40 6.99 -3.34 0.01
CA ILE A 40 7.63 -3.19 -1.30
C ILE A 40 8.81 -2.22 -1.16
N GLN A 41 10.02 -2.72 -1.40
CA GLN A 41 11.22 -1.88 -1.41
C GLN A 41 11.14 -0.84 -2.52
N ASN A 42 11.54 0.40 -2.19
CA ASN A 42 11.44 1.56 -3.07
C ASN A 42 10.01 1.93 -3.51
N GLY A 43 8.97 1.29 -2.93
CA GLY A 43 7.58 1.65 -3.12
C GLY A 43 7.06 1.51 -4.55
N ILE A 44 6.07 2.33 -4.90
CA ILE A 44 5.49 2.34 -6.25
C ILE A 44 6.47 2.87 -7.30
N ASP A 45 7.49 3.65 -6.90
CA ASP A 45 8.51 4.15 -7.84
C ASP A 45 9.28 2.97 -8.48
N SER A 46 9.63 1.92 -7.72
CA SER A 46 10.28 0.72 -8.28
C SER A 46 9.35 -0.13 -9.14
N TRP A 47 8.05 -0.15 -8.81
CA TRP A 47 7.03 -0.82 -9.62
C TRP A 47 6.96 -0.19 -11.02
N VAL A 48 6.91 1.14 -11.09
CA VAL A 48 6.90 1.91 -12.35
C VAL A 48 8.20 1.72 -13.10
N ASN A 49 9.35 1.82 -12.42
CA ASN A 49 10.67 1.65 -13.05
C ASN A 49 10.87 0.25 -13.63
N ALA A 50 10.20 -0.76 -13.08
CA ALA A 50 10.20 -2.12 -13.62
C ALA A 50 9.23 -2.31 -14.80
N GLY A 51 8.51 -1.26 -15.22
CA GLY A 51 7.59 -1.29 -16.36
C GLY A 51 6.23 -1.93 -16.06
N TYR A 52 5.87 -2.10 -14.79
CA TYR A 52 4.58 -2.68 -14.42
C TYR A 52 3.44 -1.65 -14.55
N PRO A 53 2.21 -2.10 -14.83
CA PRO A 53 1.08 -1.20 -15.06
C PRO A 53 0.66 -0.49 -13.77
N LEU A 54 0.21 0.76 -13.94
CA LEU A 54 -0.55 1.49 -12.93
C LEU A 54 -2.03 1.50 -13.33
N VAL A 55 -2.90 1.30 -12.35
CA VAL A 55 -4.33 1.51 -12.50
C VAL A 55 -4.68 2.81 -11.78
N PHE A 56 -5.24 3.75 -12.52
CA PHE A 56 -5.71 5.01 -12.00
C PHE A 56 -7.12 5.25 -12.53
N ASP A 57 -8.09 5.37 -11.63
CA ASP A 57 -9.44 5.82 -11.99
C ASP A 57 -9.47 7.34 -11.92
N SER A 58 -9.40 7.97 -13.08
CA SER A 58 -9.46 9.43 -13.22
C SER A 58 -10.78 10.00 -12.71
N THR A 59 -11.88 9.25 -12.81
CA THR A 59 -13.21 9.70 -12.39
C THR A 59 -13.25 9.79 -10.86
N GLU A 60 -12.86 8.71 -10.18
CA GLU A 60 -12.79 8.68 -8.72
C GLU A 60 -11.80 9.71 -8.17
N TRP A 61 -10.66 9.90 -8.83
CA TRP A 61 -9.66 10.88 -8.41
C TRP A 61 -10.21 12.30 -8.43
N THR A 62 -10.84 12.72 -9.52
CA THR A 62 -11.38 14.09 -9.64
C THR A 62 -12.53 14.34 -8.65
N VAL A 63 -13.31 13.31 -8.30
CA VAL A 63 -14.35 13.41 -7.28
C VAL A 63 -13.77 13.59 -5.87
N ARG A 64 -12.69 12.88 -5.54
CA ARG A 64 -12.10 12.89 -4.18
C ARG A 64 -11.06 14.00 -3.96
N TYR A 65 -10.39 14.42 -5.02
CA TYR A 65 -9.33 15.43 -5.01
C TYR A 65 -9.55 16.43 -6.16
N PRO A 66 -10.58 17.29 -6.07
CA PRO A 66 -10.85 18.30 -7.09
C PRO A 66 -9.66 19.26 -7.20
N SER A 67 -9.25 19.56 -8.43
CA SER A 67 -8.06 20.33 -8.82
C SER A 67 -8.08 21.82 -8.44
N ASN A 68 -8.95 22.23 -7.52
CA ASN A 68 -9.27 23.63 -7.25
C ASN A 68 -8.73 24.09 -5.88
N LEU A 69 -7.68 23.41 -5.39
CA LEU A 69 -6.66 23.98 -4.49
C LEU A 69 -5.43 24.36 -5.32
#